data_AF-A0A7X6CL73-F1
#
_entry.id   AF-A0A7X6CL73-F1
#
_cell.length_a   1.000
_cell.length_b   1.000
_cell.length_c   1.000
_cell.angle_alpha   90.00
_cell.angle_beta   90.00
_cell.angle_gamma   90.00
#
_symmetry.space_group_name_H-M   'P 1'
#
loop_
_entity.id
_entity.type
_entity.pdbx_description
1 polymer ?
#
loop_
_entity_poly.entity_id
_entity_poly.type
_entity_poly.pdbx_seq_one_letter_code
_entity_poly.pdbx_strand_id
1 'polypeptide(L)'
;MFVSGLELWQWAKQAKMEAIDSGISLTEIDWLLQELAGLDKLNLRLELFKDCPQIESKLSLPELAELWQRRLQERVPVQYLTGVVYWRNFSLKVTPAVLIPRPETELLVDLAVEAVKVDRTNPKSTPPQPPPW
;
A
#
# COMPACT_ATOMS: atom_id res chain seq x y z
N MET A 1 -4.56 -19.71 1.20
CA MET A 1 -3.56 -20.68 1.72
C MET A 1 -3.34 -20.40 3.20
N PHE A 2 -2.70 -21.31 3.95
CA PHE A 2 -2.56 -21.15 5.40
C PHE A 2 -1.10 -21.06 5.84
N VAL A 3 -0.82 -20.17 6.79
CA VAL A 3 0.50 -20.00 7.43
C VAL A 3 0.33 -20.10 8.94
N SER A 4 1.28 -20.71 9.63
CA SER A 4 1.30 -20.75 11.10
C SER A 4 1.55 -19.35 11.66
N GLY A 5 0.75 -18.94 12.65
CA GLY A 5 0.92 -17.65 13.31
C GLY A 5 2.25 -17.51 14.01
N LEU A 6 2.75 -18.59 14.60
CA LEU A 6 4.04 -18.61 15.27
C LEU A 6 5.20 -18.39 14.27
N GLU A 7 5.17 -19.11 13.15
CA GLU A 7 6.21 -18.99 12.10
C GLU A 7 6.18 -17.61 11.46
N LEU A 8 4.98 -17.08 11.17
CA LEU A 8 4.81 -15.75 10.61
C LEU A 8 5.30 -14.67 11.58
N TRP A 9 5.04 -14.83 12.89
CA TRP A 9 5.51 -13.91 13.92
C TRP A 9 7.03 -13.93 14.08
N GLN A 10 7.63 -15.12 14.07
CA GLN A 10 9.10 -15.28 14.14
C GLN A 10 9.76 -14.61 12.93
N TRP A 11 9.24 -14.88 11.74
CA TRP A 11 9.70 -14.26 10.51
C TRP A 11 9.52 -12.74 10.54
N ALA A 12 8.36 -12.23 10.98
CA ALA A 12 8.10 -10.80 11.06
C ALA A 12 9.09 -10.09 12.00
N LYS A 13 9.47 -10.72 13.12
CA LYS A 13 10.52 -10.18 14.01
C LYS A 13 11.89 -10.12 13.33
N GLN A 14 12.27 -11.19 12.64
CA GLN A 14 13.52 -11.19 11.88
C GLN A 14 13.52 -10.14 10.78
N ALA A 15 12.45 -10.05 9.98
CA ALA A 15 12.32 -9.09 8.89
C ALA A 15 12.37 -7.64 9.38
N LYS A 16 11.82 -7.36 10.58
CA LYS A 16 11.95 -6.04 11.24
C LYS A 16 13.40 -5.73 11.63
N MET A 17 14.18 -6.72 12.07
CA MET A 17 15.61 -6.52 12.36
C MET A 17 16.40 -6.24 11.07
N GLU A 18 16.13 -6.97 9.99
CA GLU A 18 16.74 -6.75 8.67
C GLU A 18 16.39 -5.37 8.10
N ALA A 19 15.15 -4.90 8.33
CA ALA A 19 14.71 -3.56 7.94
C ALA A 19 15.56 -2.48 8.62
N ILE A 20 15.82 -2.61 9.93
CA ILE A 20 16.63 -1.67 10.70
C ILE A 20 18.05 -1.62 10.15
N ASP A 21 18.66 -2.78 9.90
CA ASP A 21 20.02 -2.90 9.35
C ASP A 21 20.12 -2.27 7.95
N SER A 22 19.09 -2.42 7.12
CA SER A 22 19.04 -1.87 5.75
C SER A 22 18.56 -0.42 5.65
N GLY A 23 18.22 0.21 6.79
CA GLY A 23 17.69 1.58 6.85
C GLY A 23 16.28 1.72 6.24
N ILE A 24 15.46 0.67 6.30
CA ILE A 24 14.10 0.61 5.74
C ILE A 24 13.08 0.78 6.88
N SER A 25 11.97 1.47 6.60
CA SER A 25 10.94 1.70 7.60
C SER A 25 10.24 0.40 7.99
N LEU A 26 10.06 0.19 9.30
CA LEU A 26 9.30 -0.95 9.85
C LEU A 26 7.84 -0.99 9.36
N THR A 27 7.29 0.18 8.98
CA THR A 27 5.94 0.27 8.43
C THR A 27 5.79 -0.48 7.11
N GLU A 28 6.88 -0.71 6.37
CA GLU A 28 6.84 -1.48 5.11
C GLU A 28 6.60 -2.97 5.38
N ILE A 29 7.15 -3.52 6.47
CA ILE A 29 6.83 -4.88 6.92
C ILE A 29 5.37 -5.00 7.29
N ASP A 30 4.88 -4.06 8.10
CA ASP A 30 3.49 -4.07 8.54
C ASP A 30 2.55 -3.93 7.33
N TRP A 31 2.93 -3.15 6.31
CA TRP A 31 2.20 -3.05 5.05
C TRP A 31 2.17 -4.39 4.31
N LEU A 32 3.33 -5.03 4.14
CA LEU A 32 3.43 -6.31 3.44
C LEU A 32 2.59 -7.40 4.11
N LEU A 33 2.62 -7.46 5.45
CA LEU A 33 1.78 -8.37 6.24
C LEU A 33 0.29 -8.05 6.14
N GLN A 34 -0.09 -6.77 6.12
CA GLN A 34 -1.49 -6.37 5.92
C GLN A 34 -2.02 -6.84 4.57
N GLU A 35 -1.28 -6.54 3.50
CA GLU A 35 -1.77 -6.80 2.16
C GLU A 35 -1.72 -8.28 1.77
N LEU A 36 -0.69 -9.01 2.22
CA LEU A 36 -0.41 -10.35 1.72
C LEU A 36 -0.69 -11.46 2.74
N ALA A 37 -0.63 -11.16 4.05
CA ALA A 37 -0.89 -12.13 5.12
C ALA A 37 -2.26 -11.95 5.81
N GLY A 38 -3.08 -11.00 5.35
CA GLY A 38 -4.46 -10.82 5.83
C GLY A 38 -4.57 -10.28 7.26
N LEU A 39 -3.47 -9.75 7.82
CA LEU A 39 -3.43 -9.24 9.18
C LEU A 39 -3.89 -7.79 9.23
N ASP A 40 -4.78 -7.44 10.16
CA ASP A 40 -5.11 -6.03 10.40
C ASP A 40 -4.05 -5.32 11.28
N LYS A 41 -4.13 -3.99 11.33
CA LYS A 41 -3.21 -3.14 12.11
C LYS A 41 -3.24 -3.43 13.62
N LEU A 42 -4.38 -3.81 14.18
CA LEU A 42 -4.49 -4.09 15.61
C LEU A 42 -3.81 -5.41 15.95
N ASN A 43 -4.08 -6.44 15.15
CA ASN A 43 -3.43 -7.74 15.24
C ASN A 43 -1.91 -7.64 15.13
N LEU A 44 -1.41 -6.81 14.20
CA LEU A 44 0.04 -6.55 14.06
C LEU A 44 0.62 -5.83 15.27
N ARG A 45 -0.06 -4.81 15.79
CA ARG A 45 0.42 -4.02 16.94
C ARG A 45 0.42 -4.78 18.26
N LEU A 46 -0.58 -5.62 18.46
CA LEU A 46 -0.79 -6.38 19.69
C LEU A 46 -0.20 -7.80 19.61
N GLU A 47 0.37 -8.18 18.46
CA GLU A 47 0.93 -9.51 18.19
C GLU A 47 -0.05 -10.67 18.43
N LEU A 48 -1.37 -10.43 18.32
CA LEU A 48 -2.43 -11.39 18.66
C LEU A 48 -2.45 -12.63 17.76
N PHE A 49 -1.82 -12.54 16.59
CA PHE A 49 -1.76 -13.62 15.61
C PHE A 49 -0.72 -14.69 15.95
N LYS A 50 0.14 -14.47 16.96
CA LYS A 50 1.23 -15.38 17.33
C LYS A 50 0.75 -16.80 17.67
N ASP A 51 -0.37 -16.89 18.39
CA ASP A 51 -0.91 -18.18 18.87
C ASP A 51 -1.98 -18.74 17.92
N CYS A 52 -2.21 -18.10 16.77
CA CYS A 52 -3.13 -18.59 15.76
C CYS A 52 -2.51 -19.79 15.02
N PRO A 53 -3.13 -20.99 15.07
CA PRO A 53 -2.56 -22.18 14.43
C PRO A 53 -2.55 -22.07 12.90
N GLN A 54 -3.53 -21.37 12.33
CA GLN A 54 -3.63 -21.14 10.89
C GLN A 54 -4.18 -19.74 10.63
N ILE A 55 -3.44 -18.97 9.85
CA ILE A 55 -3.83 -17.66 9.33
C ILE A 55 -4.09 -17.84 7.84
N GLU A 56 -5.26 -17.41 7.39
CA GLU A 56 -5.54 -17.35 5.95
C GLU A 56 -4.72 -16.22 5.32
N SER A 57 -3.79 -16.62 4.47
CA SER A 57 -2.86 -15.72 3.78
C SER A 57 -3.06 -15.83 2.27
N LYS A 58 -2.71 -14.77 1.53
CA LYS A 58 -2.68 -14.79 0.06
C LYS A 58 -1.43 -15.51 -0.46
N LEU A 59 -0.35 -15.50 0.31
CA LEU A 59 0.95 -16.09 -0.01
C LEU A 59 1.46 -17.00 1.11
N SER A 60 2.36 -17.92 0.78
CA SER A 60 3.08 -18.73 1.76
C SER A 60 4.16 -17.90 2.45
N LEU A 61 4.64 -18.39 3.59
CA LEU A 61 5.75 -17.75 4.29
C LEU A 61 7.01 -17.61 3.42
N PRO A 62 7.44 -18.63 2.64
CA PRO A 62 8.58 -18.48 1.73
C PRO A 62 8.36 -17.41 0.64
N GLU A 63 7.16 -17.32 0.07
CA GLU A 63 6.85 -16.28 -0.94
C GLU A 63 6.87 -14.87 -0.33
N LEU A 64 6.35 -14.70 0.90
CA LEU A 64 6.46 -13.43 1.64
C LEU A 64 7.93 -13.07 1.91
N ALA A 65 8.73 -14.05 2.33
CA ALA A 65 10.15 -13.88 2.58
C ALA A 65 10.90 -13.49 1.30
N GLU A 66 10.58 -14.10 0.15
CA GLU A 66 11.17 -13.77 -1.14
C GLU A 66 10.86 -12.32 -1.55
N LEU A 67 9.60 -11.89 -1.43
CA LEU A 67 9.23 -10.49 -1.70
C LEU A 67 9.97 -9.52 -0.79
N TRP A 68 10.13 -9.86 0.49
CA TRP A 68 10.90 -9.04 1.42
C TRP A 68 12.38 -8.98 1.05
N GLN A 69 12.99 -10.10 0.65
CA GLN A 69 14.38 -10.08 0.16
C GLN A 69 14.55 -9.21 -1.09
N ARG A 70 13.59 -9.25 -2.03
CA ARG A 70 13.56 -8.33 -3.17
C ARG A 70 13.47 -6.87 -2.74
N ARG A 71 12.67 -6.55 -1.71
CA ARG A 71 12.63 -5.20 -1.12
C ARG A 71 13.99 -4.74 -0.61
N LEU A 72 14.71 -5.62 0.09
CA LEU A 72 16.01 -5.32 0.70
C LEU A 72 17.11 -5.15 -0.37
N GLN A 73 17.20 -6.10 -1.30
CA GLN A 73 18.32 -6.23 -2.24
C GLN A 73 18.14 -5.35 -3.48
N GLU A 74 16.95 -5.39 -4.09
CA GLU A 74 16.66 -4.66 -5.34
C GLU A 74 16.09 -3.26 -5.08
N ARG A 75 15.81 -2.91 -3.80
CA ARG A 75 15.20 -1.64 -3.38
C ARG A 75 13.86 -1.35 -4.07
N VAL A 76 13.14 -2.39 -4.47
CA VAL A 76 11.80 -2.28 -5.09
C VAL A 76 10.79 -1.74 -4.07
N PRO A 77 10.04 -0.66 -4.36
CA PRO A 77 9.02 -0.14 -3.44
C PRO A 77 8.00 -1.20 -3.00
N VAL A 78 7.66 -1.22 -1.71
CA VAL A 78 6.70 -2.19 -1.13
C VAL A 78 5.32 -2.15 -1.80
N GLN A 79 4.91 -0.99 -2.32
CA GLN A 79 3.66 -0.82 -3.05
C GLN A 79 3.63 -1.63 -4.35
N TYR A 80 4.77 -1.77 -5.03
CA TYR A 80 4.86 -2.62 -6.23
C TYR A 80 4.92 -4.10 -5.88
N LEU A 81 5.52 -4.46 -4.74
CA LEU A 81 5.53 -5.84 -4.26
C LEU A 81 4.14 -6.32 -3.84
N THR A 82 3.37 -5.44 -3.21
CA THR A 82 1.98 -5.72 -2.79
C THR A 82 0.95 -5.44 -3.89
N GLY A 83 1.34 -4.70 -4.92
CA GLY A 83 0.47 -4.27 -6.02
C GLY A 83 -0.58 -3.23 -5.61
N VAL A 84 -0.44 -2.63 -4.42
CA VAL A 84 -1.46 -1.75 -3.81
C VAL A 84 -0.81 -0.52 -3.19
N VAL A 85 -1.49 0.62 -3.33
CA VAL A 85 -1.19 1.87 -2.62
C VAL A 85 -2.47 2.46 -2.03
N TYR A 86 -2.40 2.98 -0.81
CA TYR A 86 -3.45 3.78 -0.20
C TYR A 86 -3.27 5.25 -0.58
N TRP A 87 -4.31 5.86 -1.15
CA TRP A 87 -4.31 7.26 -1.58
C TRP A 87 -5.68 7.88 -1.28
N ARG A 88 -5.71 8.91 -0.41
CA ARG A 88 -6.93 9.38 0.25
C ARG A 88 -7.71 8.21 0.88
N ASN A 89 -8.96 8.05 0.48
CA ASN A 89 -9.87 7.00 0.95
C ASN A 89 -9.93 5.82 -0.02
N PHE A 90 -8.98 5.74 -0.96
CA PHE A 90 -8.94 4.71 -1.99
C PHE A 90 -7.77 3.75 -1.77
N SER A 91 -8.01 2.48 -2.12
CA SER A 91 -6.97 1.49 -2.37
C SER A 91 -6.84 1.35 -3.88
N LEU A 92 -5.68 1.73 -4.42
CA LEU A 92 -5.40 1.72 -5.85
C LEU A 92 -4.46 0.57 -6.19
N LYS A 93 -4.75 -0.14 -7.28
CA LYS A 93 -3.82 -1.12 -7.84
C LYS A 93 -2.68 -0.41 -8.54
N VAL A 94 -1.45 -0.83 -8.26
CA VAL A 94 -0.23 -0.28 -8.88
C VAL A 94 0.65 -1.39 -9.42
N THR A 95 1.41 -1.05 -10.46
CA THR A 95 2.42 -1.91 -11.07
C THR A 95 3.68 -1.07 -11.34
N PRO A 96 4.84 -1.69 -11.60
CA PRO A 96 6.05 -0.94 -11.97
C PRO A 96 5.91 -0.05 -13.21
N ALA A 97 4.86 -0.24 -14.03
CA ALA A 97 4.59 0.57 -15.21
C ALA A 97 3.88 1.91 -14.92
N VAL A 98 3.48 2.16 -13.66
CA VAL A 98 2.79 3.39 -13.26
C VAL A 98 3.49 4.08 -12.09
N LEU A 99 3.32 5.40 -11.99
CA LEU A 99 3.83 6.15 -10.84
C LEU A 99 3.05 5.80 -9.57
N ILE A 100 3.77 5.66 -8.45
CA ILE A 100 3.15 5.53 -7.13
C ILE A 100 2.64 6.92 -6.72
N PRO A 101 1.32 7.12 -6.53
CA PRO A 101 0.76 8.39 -6.08
C PRO A 101 1.30 8.72 -4.68
N ARG A 102 1.57 10.01 -4.45
CA ARG A 102 2.17 10.50 -3.21
C ARG A 102 1.13 11.27 -2.38
N PRO A 103 1.29 11.35 -1.05
CA PRO A 103 0.37 12.12 -0.20
C PRO A 103 0.23 13.58 -0.66
N GLU A 104 1.32 14.19 -1.14
CA GLU A 104 1.32 15.57 -1.62
C GLU A 104 0.46 15.75 -2.88
N THR A 105 0.33 14.71 -3.73
CA THR A 105 -0.51 14.79 -4.93
C THR A 105 -1.99 14.73 -4.62
N GLU A 106 -2.37 14.43 -3.37
CA GLU A 106 -3.75 14.52 -2.93
C GLU A 106 -4.26 15.96 -3.06
N LEU A 107 -3.44 16.98 -2.77
CA LEU A 107 -3.85 18.39 -2.83
C LEU A 107 -4.38 18.83 -4.20
N LEU A 108 -3.91 18.20 -5.28
CA LEU A 108 -4.37 18.49 -6.64
C LEU A 108 -5.88 18.28 -6.82
N VAL A 109 -6.46 17.31 -6.11
CA VAL A 109 -7.90 17.06 -6.15
C VAL A 109 -8.68 18.21 -5.52
N ASP A 110 -8.19 18.75 -4.40
CA ASP A 110 -8.87 19.86 -3.72
C ASP A 110 -8.85 21.11 -4.60
N LEU A 111 -7.70 21.41 -5.21
CA LEU A 111 -7.57 22.50 -6.19
C LEU A 111 -8.52 22.32 -7.39
N ALA A 112 -8.65 21.10 -7.91
CA ALA A 112 -9.58 20.80 -9.01
C ALA A 112 -11.04 21.01 -8.60
N VAL A 113 -11.42 20.56 -7.40
CA VAL A 113 -12.77 20.74 -6.85
C VAL A 113 -13.08 22.23 -6.65
N GLU A 114 -12.14 23.01 -6.15
CA GLU A 114 -12.28 24.46 -6.00
C GLU A 114 -12.45 25.16 -7.36
N ALA A 115 -11.64 24.81 -8.36
CA ALA A 115 -11.74 25.39 -9.71
C ALA A 115 -13.13 25.16 -10.33
N VAL A 116 -13.68 23.95 -10.20
CA VAL A 116 -15.03 23.62 -10.72
C VAL A 116 -16.13 24.38 -9.97
N LYS A 117 -15.97 24.64 -8.67
CA LYS A 117 -16.94 25.44 -7.90
C LYS A 117 -16.96 26.91 -8.34
N VAL A 118 -15.79 27.51 -8.55
CA VAL A 118 -15.65 28.91 -9.00
C VAL A 118 -16.29 29.12 -10.37
N ASP A 119 -16.12 28.16 -11.29
CA ASP A 119 -16.71 28.24 -12.63
C ASP A 119 -18.25 28.19 -12.59
N ARG A 120 -18.85 27.38 -11.70
CA ARG A 120 -20.31 27.33 -11.52
C ARG A 120 -20.92 28.60 -10.94
N THR A 121 -20.15 29.43 -10.25
CA THR A 121 -20.61 30.72 -9.71
C THR A 121 -20.39 31.89 -10.67
N ASN A 122 -19.80 31.65 -11.84
CA ASN A 122 -19.60 32.65 -12.88
C ASN A 122 -20.62 32.43 -14.03
N PRO A 123 -21.69 33.23 -14.16
CA PRO A 123 -22.76 33.01 -15.14
C PRO A 123 -22.36 33.24 -16.62
N LYS A 124 -21.06 33.31 -16.95
CA LYS A 124 -20.55 33.58 -18.30
C LYS A 124 -19.68 32.47 -18.92
N SER A 125 -19.57 31.28 -18.33
CA SER A 125 -18.94 30.14 -18.99
C SER A 125 -19.95 29.37 -19.84
N THR A 126 -20.28 29.92 -21.01
CA THR A 126 -20.86 29.09 -22.08
C THR A 126 -19.75 28.16 -22.58
N PRO A 127 -19.91 26.82 -22.54
CA PRO A 127 -18.94 25.92 -23.16
C PRO A 127 -18.81 26.31 -24.64
N PRO A 128 -17.59 26.39 -25.20
CA PRO A 128 -17.45 26.62 -26.63
C PRO A 128 -18.18 25.51 -27.37
N GLN A 129 -19.11 25.90 -28.27
CA GLN A 129 -19.81 24.97 -29.13
C GLN A 129 -18.78 24.13 -29.89
N PRO A 130 -18.89 22.80 -29.88
CA PRO A 130 -18.01 21.98 -30.70
C PRO A 130 -18.16 22.41 -32.17
N PRO A 131 -17.06 22.47 -32.94
CA PRO A 131 -17.13 22.80 -34.35
C PRO A 131 -18.07 21.84 -35.08
N PRO A 132 -18.79 22.31 -36.12
CA PRO A 132 -19.68 21.45 -36.88
C PRO A 132 -18.83 20.51 -37.75
N TRP A 133 -18.49 19.35 -37.20
CA TRP A 133 -18.13 18.14 -37.94
C TRP A 133 -18.40 16.90 -37.09
#